data_AF-A0A087U154-F1
#
_entry.id   AF-A0A087U154-F1
#
_cell.length_a   1.000
_cell.length_b   1.000
_cell.length_c   1.000
_cell.angle_alpha   90.00
_cell.angle_beta   90.00
_cell.angle_gamma   90.00
#
_symmetry.space_group_name_H-M   'P 1'
#
loop_
_entity.id
_entity.type
_entity.pdbx_description
1 polymer ?
#
loop_
_entity_poly.entity_id
_entity_poly.type
_entity_poly.pdbx_seq_one_letter_code
_entity_poly.pdbx_strand_id
1 'polypeptide(L)'
;MATIVNSCMKRIFKKSSAISNHLFRKHLLLTNATFSMAMGIAGDLVQQHYEILIGREDNWKPVRTAHMSAAGLTTGVLSHYWYIIIDIFIPGSSLKCVIKKVLYDQILFSPVNLTVYFGTVAVL
;
A
#
# COMPACT_ATOMS: atom_id res chain seq x y z
N MET A 1 11.43 -38.41 -6.28
CA MET A 1 10.53 -37.31 -6.67
C MET A 1 10.56 -36.13 -5.69
N ALA A 2 10.52 -36.35 -4.36
CA ALA A 2 10.56 -35.30 -3.34
C ALA A 2 11.82 -34.40 -3.35
N THR A 3 13.01 -34.93 -3.68
CA THR A 3 14.28 -34.18 -3.68
C THR A 3 14.38 -33.13 -4.79
N ILE A 4 13.73 -33.38 -5.94
CA ILE A 4 13.69 -32.45 -7.08
C ILE A 4 12.72 -31.30 -6.78
N VAL A 5 11.57 -31.59 -6.17
CA VAL A 5 10.59 -30.59 -5.72
C VAL A 5 11.21 -29.66 -4.68
N ASN A 6 11.93 -30.21 -3.70
CA ASN A 6 12.58 -29.42 -2.64
C ASN A 6 13.69 -28.50 -3.18
N SER A 7 14.41 -28.95 -4.21
CA SER A 7 15.46 -28.17 -4.88
C SER A 7 14.89 -27.04 -5.74
N CYS A 8 13.78 -27.31 -6.45
CA CYS A 8 13.06 -26.30 -7.23
C CYS A 8 12.44 -25.23 -6.31
N MET A 9 11.80 -25.67 -5.22
CA MET A 9 11.20 -24.80 -4.20
C MET A 9 12.25 -23.92 -3.53
N LYS A 10 13.43 -24.45 -3.15
CA LYS A 10 14.55 -23.63 -2.66
C LYS A 10 15.03 -22.60 -3.68
N ARG A 11 15.05 -22.94 -4.98
CA ARG A 11 15.45 -22.02 -6.06
C ARG A 11 14.43 -20.88 -6.23
N ILE A 12 13.14 -21.20 -6.17
CA ILE A 12 12.05 -20.22 -6.21
C ILE A 12 12.10 -19.31 -4.98
N PHE A 13 12.27 -19.87 -3.78
CA PHE A 13 12.43 -19.09 -2.54
C PHE A 13 13.66 -18.19 -2.57
N LYS A 14 14.82 -18.67 -3.05
CA LYS A 14 16.05 -17.88 -3.12
C LYS A 14 15.95 -16.77 -4.17
N LYS A 15 15.30 -17.04 -5.31
CA LYS A 15 15.04 -16.03 -6.35
C LYS A 15 14.01 -15.00 -5.89
N SER A 16 12.96 -15.42 -5.20
CA SER A 16 11.95 -14.54 -4.57
C SER A 16 12.57 -13.66 -3.48
N SER A 17 13.45 -14.20 -2.64
CA SER A 17 14.19 -13.43 -1.63
C SER A 17 15.17 -12.42 -2.24
N ALA A 18 15.83 -12.75 -3.37
CA ALA A 18 16.71 -11.82 -4.07
C ALA A 18 15.94 -10.68 -4.76
N ILE A 19 14.81 -10.99 -5.40
CA ILE A 19 13.91 -9.99 -6.01
C ILE A 19 13.31 -9.10 -4.93
N SER A 20 12.84 -9.69 -3.83
CA SER A 20 12.34 -8.96 -2.66
C SER A 20 13.39 -8.00 -2.09
N ASN A 21 14.63 -8.47 -1.87
CA ASN A 21 15.70 -7.60 -1.37
C ASN A 21 16.05 -6.44 -2.32
N HIS A 22 15.89 -6.58 -3.64
CA HIS A 22 16.18 -5.50 -4.57
C HIS A 22 15.01 -4.50 -4.69
N LEU A 23 13.77 -4.98 -4.75
CA LEU A 23 12.57 -4.13 -4.77
C LEU A 23 12.42 -3.36 -3.44
N PHE A 24 12.55 -4.06 -2.32
CA PHE A 24 12.29 -3.51 -0.98
C PHE A 24 13.51 -2.87 -0.30
N ARG A 25 14.73 -2.87 -0.89
CA ARG A 25 15.84 -2.04 -0.34
C ARG A 25 16.17 -0.82 -1.20
N LYS A 26 16.07 -0.93 -2.53
CA LYS A 26 16.45 0.16 -3.45
C LYS A 26 15.27 1.02 -3.91
N HIS A 27 14.07 0.45 -3.96
CA HIS A 27 12.87 1.09 -4.50
C HIS A 27 11.68 0.99 -3.53
N LEU A 28 11.95 1.10 -2.24
CA LEU A 28 10.96 0.93 -1.16
C LEU A 28 9.82 1.96 -1.28
N LEU A 29 10.14 3.21 -1.62
CA LEU A 29 9.15 4.25 -1.93
C LEU A 29 8.28 3.86 -3.13
N LEU A 30 8.91 3.48 -4.25
CA LEU A 30 8.19 3.14 -5.47
C LEU A 30 7.26 1.95 -5.24
N THR A 31 7.73 0.92 -4.52
CA THR A 31 6.94 -0.29 -4.23
C THR A 31 5.75 0.02 -3.33
N ASN A 32 5.94 0.81 -2.27
CA ASN A 32 4.85 1.22 -1.39
C ASN A 32 3.84 2.12 -2.13
N ALA A 33 4.32 3.12 -2.86
CA ALA A 33 3.46 4.05 -3.60
C ALA A 33 2.66 3.34 -4.69
N THR A 34 3.29 2.44 -5.46
CA THR A 34 2.60 1.63 -6.48
C THR A 34 1.61 0.66 -5.89
N PHE A 35 1.92 0.03 -4.74
CA PHE A 35 0.99 -0.85 -4.05
C PHE A 35 -0.24 -0.09 -3.54
N SER A 36 -0.04 1.08 -2.94
CA SER A 36 -1.14 1.95 -2.50
C SER A 36 -1.99 2.45 -3.66
N MET A 37 -1.38 2.83 -4.79
CA MET A 37 -2.09 3.16 -6.03
C MET A 37 -2.92 1.97 -6.54
N ALA A 38 -2.34 0.77 -6.59
CA ALA A 38 -3.02 -0.45 -7.03
C ALA A 38 -4.20 -0.81 -6.13
N MET A 39 -4.05 -0.66 -4.80
CA MET A 39 -5.14 -0.80 -3.83
C MET A 39 -6.28 0.20 -4.10
N GLY A 40 -5.97 1.47 -4.36
CA GLY A 40 -6.96 2.49 -4.71
C GLY A 40 -7.74 2.14 -5.99
N ILE A 41 -7.05 1.68 -7.03
CA ILE A 41 -7.67 1.20 -8.28
C ILE A 41 -8.58 0.00 -7.99
N ALA A 42 -8.07 -1.01 -7.30
CA ALA A 42 -8.81 -2.24 -7.03
C ALA A 42 -10.06 -1.96 -6.19
N GLY A 43 -9.95 -1.14 -5.15
CA GLY A 43 -11.08 -0.74 -4.31
C GLY A 43 -12.17 -0.02 -5.11
N ASP A 44 -11.77 0.92 -5.96
CA ASP A 44 -12.73 1.66 -6.78
C ASP A 44 -13.36 0.79 -7.88
N LEU A 45 -12.61 -0.13 -8.50
CA LEU A 45 -13.16 -1.09 -9.46
C LEU A 45 -14.23 -1.99 -8.82
N VAL A 46 -13.94 -2.52 -7.62
CA VAL A 46 -14.91 -3.34 -6.87
C VAL A 46 -16.16 -2.52 -6.52
N GLN A 47 -15.96 -1.28 -6.06
CA GLN A 47 -17.05 -0.39 -5.69
C GLN A 47 -17.93 0.00 -6.90
N GLN A 48 -17.31 0.38 -8.02
CA GLN A 48 -18.04 0.72 -9.24
C GLN A 48 -18.76 -0.51 -9.82
N HIS A 49 -18.13 -1.69 -9.77
CA HIS A 49 -18.80 -2.92 -10.17
C HIS A 49 -20.04 -3.18 -9.32
N TYR A 50 -19.92 -3.05 -7.99
CA TYR A 50 -21.06 -3.17 -7.08
C TYR A 50 -22.17 -2.16 -7.39
N GLU A 51 -21.83 -0.89 -7.65
CA GLU A 51 -22.79 0.17 -8.00
C GLU A 51 -23.56 -0.12 -9.31
N ILE A 52 -22.90 -0.71 -10.30
CA ILE A 52 -23.54 -1.16 -11.55
C ILE A 52 -24.48 -2.34 -11.28
N LEU A 53 -24.08 -3.30 -10.43
CA LEU A 53 -24.90 -4.46 -10.09
C LEU A 53 -26.22 -4.07 -9.40
N ILE A 54 -26.20 -3.04 -8.54
CA ILE A 54 -27.39 -2.56 -7.83
C ILE A 54 -28.19 -1.53 -8.65
N GLY A 55 -27.77 -1.22 -9.89
CA GLY A 55 -28.44 -0.26 -10.76
C GLY A 55 -28.32 1.21 -10.32
N ARG A 56 -27.28 1.56 -9.56
CA ARG A 56 -27.03 2.94 -9.11
C ARG A 56 -26.29 3.77 -10.16
N GLU A 57 -25.51 3.11 -11.01
CA GLU A 57 -24.75 3.70 -12.10
C GLU A 57 -24.87 2.80 -13.34
N ASP A 58 -25.00 3.40 -14.52
CA ASP A 58 -25.20 2.66 -15.77
C ASP A 58 -23.87 2.21 -16.41
N ASN A 59 -22.79 2.95 -16.15
CA ASN A 59 -21.51 2.76 -16.83
C ASN A 59 -20.33 2.95 -15.89
N TRP A 60 -19.23 2.27 -16.21
CA TRP A 60 -17.95 2.43 -15.53
C TRP A 60 -17.35 3.82 -15.81
N LYS A 61 -16.84 4.48 -14.75
CA LYS A 61 -16.26 5.83 -14.77
C LYS A 61 -14.74 5.76 -14.57
N PRO A 62 -13.93 5.78 -15.65
CA PRO A 62 -12.47 5.66 -15.55
C PRO A 62 -11.82 6.86 -14.84
N VAL A 63 -12.41 8.06 -14.95
CA VAL A 63 -11.90 9.28 -14.30
C VAL A 63 -11.92 9.14 -12.77
N ARG A 64 -12.99 8.56 -12.21
CA ARG A 64 -13.09 8.29 -10.77
C ARG A 64 -12.00 7.32 -10.31
N THR A 65 -11.75 6.25 -11.08
CA THR A 65 -10.67 5.31 -10.79
C THR A 65 -9.30 5.99 -10.87
N ALA A 66 -9.11 6.93 -11.79
CA ALA A 66 -7.89 7.72 -11.87
C ALA A 66 -7.69 8.61 -10.62
N HIS A 67 -8.74 9.28 -10.13
CA HIS A 67 -8.66 10.12 -8.92
C HIS A 67 -8.36 9.27 -7.68
N MET A 68 -9.00 8.11 -7.55
CA MET A 68 -8.72 7.14 -6.47
C MET A 68 -7.29 6.59 -6.56
N SER A 69 -6.78 6.36 -7.77
CA SER A 69 -5.39 5.93 -7.96
C SER A 69 -4.39 7.01 -7.57
N ALA A 70 -4.66 8.28 -7.89
CA ALA A 70 -3.82 9.41 -7.51
C ALA A 70 -3.84 9.65 -5.99
N ALA A 71 -5.00 9.52 -5.35
CA ALA A 71 -5.13 9.56 -3.90
C ALA A 71 -4.37 8.40 -3.23
N GLY A 72 -4.44 7.19 -3.79
CA GLY A 72 -3.64 6.03 -3.35
C GLY A 72 -2.14 6.27 -3.51
N LEU A 73 -1.71 6.89 -4.60
CA LEU A 73 -0.29 7.20 -4.83
C LEU A 73 0.23 8.24 -3.83
N THR A 74 -0.51 9.34 -3.64
CA THR A 74 -0.11 10.42 -2.71
C THR A 74 -0.01 9.93 -1.27
N THR A 75 -1.01 9.17 -0.80
CA THR A 75 -0.97 8.55 0.53
C THR A 75 0.11 7.47 0.69
N GLY A 76 0.40 6.72 -0.38
CA GLY A 76 1.52 5.77 -0.42
C GLY A 76 2.89 6.44 -0.27
N VAL A 77 3.10 7.61 -0.89
CA VAL A 77 4.32 8.41 -0.71
C VAL A 77 4.39 9.00 0.70
N LEU A 78 3.29 9.56 1.20
CA LEU A 78 3.21 10.14 2.54
C LEU A 78 3.53 9.11 3.64
N SER A 79 2.91 7.93 3.56
CA SER A 79 3.13 6.85 4.52
C SER A 79 4.58 6.35 4.51
N HIS A 80 5.24 6.31 3.35
CA HIS A 80 6.66 5.96 3.27
C HIS A 80 7.54 6.89 4.12
N TYR A 81 7.35 8.22 3.99
CA TYR A 81 8.10 9.18 4.80
C TYR A 81 7.74 9.13 6.28
N TRP A 82 6.46 8.91 6.59
CA TRP A 82 6.02 8.75 7.98
C TRP A 82 6.71 7.56 8.66
N TYR A 83 6.82 6.41 7.98
CA TYR A 83 7.51 5.25 8.52
C TYR A 83 9.00 5.50 8.77
N ILE A 84 9.68 6.25 7.90
CA ILE A 84 11.07 6.66 8.13
C ILE A 84 11.18 7.52 9.40
N ILE A 85 10.26 8.47 9.58
CA ILE A 85 10.24 9.35 10.76
C ILE A 85 10.03 8.54 12.03
N ILE A 86 9.06 7.62 12.04
CA ILE A 86 8.80 6.75 13.20
C ILE A 86 9.98 5.86 13.55
N ASP A 87 10.69 5.33 12.54
CA ASP A 87 11.87 4.49 12.78
C ASP A 87 13.03 5.27 13.42
N ILE A 88 13.13 6.58 13.13
CA ILE A 88 14.11 7.46 13.79
C ILE A 88 13.71 7.73 15.25
N PHE A 89 12.43 8.00 15.53
CA PHE A 89 11.95 8.31 16.88
C PHE A 89 11.89 7.10 17.81
N ILE A 90 11.55 5.92 17.27
CA ILE A 90 11.40 4.69 18.05
C ILE A 90 12.27 3.60 17.41
N PRO A 91 13.61 3.66 17.64
CA PRO A 91 14.51 2.66 17.11
C PRO A 91 14.31 1.32 17.81
N GLY A 92 14.33 0.24 17.03
CA GLY A 92 14.22 -1.13 17.51
C GLY A 92 13.00 -1.89 16.97
N SER A 93 13.05 -3.21 17.11
CA SER A 93 12.06 -4.16 16.57
C SER A 93 11.40 -5.02 17.65
N SER A 94 11.53 -4.65 18.92
CA SER A 94 10.87 -5.36 20.02
C SER A 94 9.35 -5.24 19.93
N LEU A 95 8.60 -6.21 20.46
CA LEU A 95 7.14 -6.20 20.42
C LEU A 95 6.54 -4.92 21.04
N LYS A 96 7.14 -4.44 22.13
CA LYS A 96 6.75 -3.17 22.77
C LYS A 96 6.95 -1.97 21.83
N CYS A 97 8.04 -1.97 21.05
CA CYS A 97 8.29 -0.95 20.03
C CYS A 97 7.22 -1.00 18.93
N VAL A 98 6.92 -2.18 18.39
CA VAL A 98 5.90 -2.35 17.33
C VAL A 98 4.52 -1.86 17.80
N ILE A 99 4.09 -2.25 19.01
CA ILE A 99 2.81 -1.78 19.57
C ILE A 99 2.79 -0.26 19.68
N LYS A 100 3.88 0.34 20.17
CA LYS A 100 4.00 1.80 20.28
C LYS A 100 3.91 2.47 18.90
N LYS A 101 4.60 1.94 17.88
CA LYS A 101 4.53 2.42 16.49
C LYS A 101 3.10 2.39 15.95
N VAL A 102 2.39 1.27 16.13
CA VAL A 102 0.98 1.13 15.70
C VAL A 102 0.09 2.15 16.41
N LEU A 103 0.28 2.40 17.70
CA LEU A 103 -0.50 3.42 18.42
C LEU A 103 -0.26 4.83 17.85
N TYR A 104 1.00 5.18 17.55
CA TYR A 104 1.30 6.46 16.90
C TYR A 104 0.72 6.58 15.50
N ASP A 105 0.76 5.50 14.71
CA ASP A 105 0.12 5.44 13.40
C ASP A 105 -1.38 5.73 13.50
N GLN A 106 -2.08 5.08 14.43
CA GLN A 106 -3.53 5.23 14.53
C GLN A 106 -3.95 6.59 15.09
N ILE A 107 -3.21 7.14 16.06
CA ILE A 107 -3.59 8.38 16.74
C ILE A 107 -3.15 9.63 15.95
N LEU A 108 -1.92 9.64 15.43
CA LEU A 108 -1.35 10.83 14.78
C LEU A 108 -1.41 10.74 13.26
N PHE A 109 -1.06 9.59 12.69
CA PHE A 109 -0.92 9.48 11.25
C PHE A 109 -2.25 9.32 10.53
N SER A 110 -3.15 8.51 11.08
CA SER A 110 -4.49 8.26 10.50
C SER A 110 -5.23 9.55 10.12
N PRO A 111 -5.43 10.55 11.00
CA PRO A 111 -6.13 11.79 10.65
C PRO A 111 -5.41 12.62 9.58
N VAL A 112 -4.08 12.66 9.59
CA VAL A 112 -3.28 13.37 8.59
C VAL A 112 -3.41 12.68 7.23
N ASN A 113 -3.27 11.35 7.21
CA ASN A 113 -3.36 10.55 5.99
C ASN A 113 -4.77 10.62 5.37
N LEU A 114 -5.82 10.61 6.19
CA LEU A 114 -7.21 10.82 5.76
C LEU A 114 -7.42 12.21 5.15
N THR A 115 -6.87 13.25 5.79
CA THR A 115 -6.96 14.63 5.29
C THR A 115 -6.29 14.76 3.93
N VAL A 116 -5.11 14.16 3.75
CA VAL A 116 -4.41 14.15 2.46
C VAL A 116 -5.17 13.31 1.43
N TYR A 117 -5.70 12.14 1.81
CA TYR A 117 -6.47 11.29 0.91
C TYR A 117 -7.70 12.02 0.34
N PHE A 118 -8.56 12.53 1.22
CA PHE A 118 -9.76 13.25 0.80
C PHE A 118 -9.44 14.60 0.16
N GLY A 119 -8.36 15.27 0.59
CA GLY A 119 -7.87 16.48 -0.05
C GLY A 119 -7.45 16.24 -1.50
N THR A 120 -6.68 15.18 -1.77
CA THR A 120 -6.27 14.82 -3.13
C THR A 120 -7.48 14.48 -4.01
N VAL A 121 -8.45 13.74 -3.48
CA VAL A 121 -9.70 13.43 -4.21
C VAL A 121 -10.54 14.69 -4.44
N ALA A 122 -10.57 15.65 -3.52
CA ALA A 122 -11.38 16.85 -3.65
C ALA A 122 -10.80 17.87 -4.65
N VAL A 123 -9.47 17.88 -4.82
CA VAL A 123 -8.77 18.77 -5.76
C VAL A 123 -8.82 18.25 -7.20
N LEU A 124 -8.87 16.93 -7.39
CA LEU A 124 -8.93 16.25 -8.69
C LEU A 124 -10.37 16.05 -9.14
#